data_AF-A0A1S2LUS8-F1
#
_entry.id   AF-A0A1S2LUS8-F1
#
_cell.length_a   1.000
_cell.length_b   1.000
_cell.length_c   1.000
_cell.angle_alpha   90.00
_cell.angle_beta   90.00
_cell.angle_gamma   90.00
#
_symmetry.space_group_name_H-M   'P 1'
#
loop_
_entity.id
_entity.type
_entity.pdbx_description
1 polymer ?
#
loop_
_entity_poly.entity_id
_entity_poly.type
_entity_poly.pdbx_seq_one_letter_code
_entity_poly.pdbx_strand_id
1 'polypeptide(L)'
;MEKRKIGHSNLYASTIGLGCMSLDPNHIESEYIIHKAIDSGINYFDTADLYQFGKNEQLLGKALKGKRADVIIATKGGNEWNVTKDSWKWNPTKRYIKEAVKNSVTRLQTDYIDLYQLHGGTTSDPIDETIEAFEELISEGWIRYYGISSIRQNVIKEYVQKSNIVSVMMQYSLLDVRPEEEVFDLLAENNINVIARGPVAKGLLTDNYLNKFEGIEGYLNYSKTELENVVTELKQWAHSYGYTLHELALHYCLGNKAVSSVIPGCSTMKQLTANVSCIKQRSLTSIELIELRKIIKTNYYTSHR
;
A
#
# COMPACT_ATOMS: atom_id res chain seq x y z
N MET A 1 8.69 -11.97 11.94
CA MET A 1 7.86 -11.34 10.90
C MET A 1 7.48 -12.41 9.89
N GLU A 2 6.19 -12.67 9.68
CA GLU A 2 5.71 -13.56 8.60
C GLU A 2 5.97 -12.90 7.24
N LYS A 3 6.26 -13.71 6.21
CA LYS A 3 6.40 -13.24 4.83
C LYS A 3 5.43 -13.97 3.92
N ARG A 4 4.82 -13.25 2.98
CA ARG A 4 3.93 -13.78 1.94
C ARG A 4 4.50 -13.47 0.56
N LYS A 5 4.28 -14.39 -0.38
CA LYS A 5 4.65 -14.21 -1.79
C LYS A 5 3.82 -13.07 -2.39
N ILE A 6 4.39 -12.27 -3.30
CA ILE A 6 3.66 -11.26 -4.08
C ILE A 6 3.28 -11.84 -5.44
N GLY A 7 2.01 -12.14 -5.64
CA GLY A 7 1.47 -12.73 -6.86
C GLY A 7 2.25 -13.97 -7.31
N HIS A 8 2.45 -14.08 -8.61
CA HIS A 8 3.28 -15.11 -9.24
C HIS A 8 4.78 -14.75 -9.29
N SER A 9 5.22 -13.68 -8.60
CA SER A 9 6.64 -13.27 -8.53
C SER A 9 7.49 -14.15 -7.61
N ASN A 10 8.81 -13.94 -7.54
CA ASN A 10 9.68 -14.54 -6.52
C ASN A 10 9.95 -13.61 -5.32
N LEU A 11 9.10 -12.60 -5.11
CA LEU A 11 9.20 -11.67 -3.98
C LEU A 11 8.42 -12.20 -2.77
N TYR A 12 9.06 -12.20 -1.60
CA TYR A 12 8.45 -12.56 -0.31
C TYR A 12 8.47 -11.36 0.63
N ALA A 13 7.37 -10.62 0.66
CA ALA A 13 7.19 -9.42 1.46
C ALA A 13 6.73 -9.74 2.88
N SER A 14 7.22 -8.98 3.85
CA SER A 14 6.72 -8.98 5.21
C SER A 14 5.23 -8.62 5.22
N THR A 15 4.43 -9.35 5.98
CA THR A 15 2.98 -9.12 6.08
C THR A 15 2.66 -7.71 6.56
N ILE A 16 3.50 -7.15 7.42
CA ILE A 16 3.55 -5.71 7.70
C ILE A 16 4.72 -5.11 6.92
N GLY A 17 4.41 -4.22 5.99
CA GLY A 17 5.38 -3.37 5.29
C GLY A 17 5.46 -1.97 5.90
N LEU A 18 6.30 -1.12 5.31
CA LEU A 18 6.37 0.30 5.66
C LEU A 18 5.93 1.16 4.46
N GLY A 19 4.82 1.88 4.61
CA GLY A 19 4.43 2.93 3.68
C GLY A 19 5.21 4.21 3.97
N CYS A 20 6.18 4.55 3.12
CA CYS A 20 7.14 5.63 3.35
C CYS A 20 6.54 7.03 3.17
N MET A 21 5.33 7.18 2.60
CA MET A 21 4.71 8.48 2.32
C MET A 21 4.60 9.40 3.56
N SER A 22 4.46 8.82 4.76
CA SER A 22 4.34 9.56 6.02
C SER A 22 5.68 9.95 6.65
N LEU A 23 6.81 9.52 6.09
CA LEU A 23 8.14 9.89 6.56
C LEU A 23 8.49 11.30 6.08
N ASP A 24 9.01 12.13 6.99
CA ASP A 24 9.54 13.44 6.64
C ASP A 24 11.03 13.30 6.25
N PRO A 25 11.40 13.56 4.98
CA PRO A 25 12.79 13.46 4.53
C PRO A 25 13.73 14.48 5.20
N ASN A 26 13.21 15.51 5.86
CA ASN A 26 14.03 16.51 6.57
C ASN A 26 14.18 16.20 8.05
N HIS A 27 13.47 15.18 8.57
CA HIS A 27 13.50 14.84 9.99
C HIS A 27 14.38 13.60 10.23
N ILE A 28 15.36 13.73 11.13
CA ILE A 28 16.34 12.67 11.41
C ILE A 28 15.69 11.38 11.92
N GLU A 29 14.56 11.47 12.61
CA GLU A 29 13.81 10.30 13.10
C GLU A 29 13.34 9.38 11.96
N SER A 30 13.11 9.91 10.75
CA SER A 30 12.65 9.10 9.62
C SER A 30 13.66 8.02 9.20
N GLU A 31 14.96 8.35 9.21
CA GLU A 31 16.03 7.38 8.93
C GLU A 31 16.08 6.30 10.03
N TYR A 32 15.92 6.71 11.30
CA TYR A 32 15.88 5.79 12.43
C TYR A 32 14.65 4.86 12.40
N ILE A 33 13.48 5.36 11.97
CA ILE A 33 12.27 4.54 11.75
C ILE A 33 12.55 3.46 10.70
N ILE A 34 13.20 3.81 9.58
CA ILE A 34 13.54 2.84 8.52
C ILE A 34 14.48 1.77 9.08
N HIS A 35 15.55 2.16 9.78
CA HIS A 35 16.48 1.19 10.38
C HIS A 35 15.78 0.28 11.37
N LYS A 36 14.94 0.83 12.26
CA LYS A 36 14.22 0.02 13.24
C LYS A 36 13.19 -0.89 12.60
N ALA A 37 12.58 -0.50 11.48
CA ALA A 37 11.67 -1.35 10.71
C ALA A 37 12.41 -2.60 10.22
N ILE A 38 13.60 -2.43 9.64
CA ILE A 38 14.46 -3.54 9.19
C ILE A 38 14.83 -4.45 10.37
N ASP A 39 15.29 -3.86 11.48
CA ASP A 39 15.67 -4.62 12.68
C ASP A 39 14.48 -5.41 13.28
N SER A 40 13.25 -4.96 13.00
CA SER A 40 12.01 -5.62 13.41
C SER A 40 11.54 -6.71 12.42
N GLY A 41 12.30 -6.92 11.34
CA GLY A 41 12.03 -7.91 10.30
C GLY A 41 11.13 -7.43 9.16
N ILE A 42 10.78 -6.14 9.09
CA ILE A 42 10.10 -5.57 7.92
C ILE A 42 11.10 -5.57 6.76
N ASN A 43 10.70 -6.15 5.62
CA ASN A 43 11.50 -6.14 4.40
C ASN A 43 10.79 -5.48 3.22
N TYR A 44 9.51 -5.12 3.32
CA TYR A 44 8.78 -4.47 2.23
C TYR A 44 8.63 -2.96 2.49
N PHE A 45 9.20 -2.14 1.62
CA PHE A 45 9.17 -0.67 1.71
C PHE A 45 8.51 -0.10 0.47
N ASP A 46 7.43 0.65 0.66
CA ASP A 46 6.68 1.28 -0.42
C ASP A 46 6.87 2.80 -0.41
N THR A 47 7.37 3.33 -1.51
CA THR A 47 7.52 4.77 -1.76
C THR A 47 6.95 5.12 -3.14
N ALA A 48 7.15 6.33 -3.64
CA ALA A 48 6.83 6.75 -4.99
C ALA A 48 7.75 7.88 -5.39
N ASP A 49 7.98 8.05 -6.70
CA ASP A 49 8.67 9.23 -7.21
C ASP A 49 8.03 10.49 -6.62
N LEU A 50 6.72 10.66 -6.81
CA LEU A 50 5.88 11.82 -6.47
C LEU A 50 6.04 12.31 -5.03
N TYR A 51 6.36 11.43 -4.08
CA TYR A 51 6.38 11.77 -2.66
C TYR A 51 7.48 12.78 -2.34
N GLN A 52 7.05 13.98 -1.94
CA GLN A 52 7.92 15.13 -1.71
C GLN A 52 8.88 15.38 -2.90
N PHE A 53 8.40 15.15 -4.13
CA PHE A 53 9.14 15.36 -5.38
C PHE A 53 10.50 14.65 -5.42
N GLY A 54 10.51 13.37 -5.05
CA GLY A 54 11.66 12.48 -5.03
C GLY A 54 12.45 12.47 -3.71
N LYS A 55 12.19 13.40 -2.77
CA LYS A 55 12.92 13.43 -1.50
C LYS A 55 12.65 12.17 -0.64
N ASN A 56 11.47 11.57 -0.75
CA ASN A 56 11.15 10.35 -0.02
C ASN A 56 12.01 9.16 -0.47
N GLU A 57 12.21 9.00 -1.78
CA GLU A 57 13.12 8.00 -2.35
C GLU A 57 14.57 8.26 -1.95
N GLN A 58 15.01 9.52 -1.92
CA GLN A 58 16.37 9.88 -1.48
C GLN A 58 16.62 9.49 -0.02
N LEU A 59 15.64 9.77 0.86
CA LEU A 59 15.67 9.34 2.26
C LEU A 59 15.80 7.81 2.35
N LEU A 60 14.94 7.08 1.63
CA LEU A 60 14.93 5.62 1.66
C LEU A 60 16.25 5.04 1.14
N GLY A 61 16.74 5.52 0.00
CA GLY A 61 18.02 5.09 -0.59
C GLY A 61 19.20 5.32 0.35
N LYS A 62 19.27 6.49 0.99
CA LYS A 62 20.28 6.79 2.01
C LYS A 62 20.19 5.81 3.18
N ALA A 63 18.99 5.59 3.72
CA ALA A 63 18.77 4.73 4.88
C ALA A 63 19.09 3.25 4.60
N LEU A 64 18.94 2.80 3.35
CA LEU A 64 19.17 1.41 2.94
C LEU A 64 20.59 1.11 2.46
N LYS A 65 21.51 2.08 2.51
CA LYS A 65 22.90 1.87 2.11
C LYS A 65 23.53 0.71 2.91
N GLY A 66 24.04 -0.29 2.18
CA GLY A 66 24.61 -1.52 2.77
C GLY A 66 23.58 -2.57 3.21
N LYS A 67 22.27 -2.30 3.11
CA LYS A 67 21.16 -3.22 3.45
C LYS A 67 20.20 -3.48 2.28
N ARG A 68 20.50 -2.95 1.09
CA ARG A 68 19.63 -3.01 -0.10
C ARG A 68 19.21 -4.43 -0.50
N ALA A 69 20.12 -5.41 -0.38
CA ALA A 69 19.85 -6.79 -0.77
C ALA A 69 18.85 -7.50 0.15
N ASP A 70 18.68 -7.02 1.38
CA ASP A 70 17.82 -7.65 2.40
C ASP A 70 16.36 -7.19 2.32
N VAL A 71 16.08 -6.19 1.46
CA VAL A 71 14.78 -5.52 1.38
C VAL A 71 14.21 -5.55 -0.03
N ILE A 72 12.90 -5.49 -0.10
CA ILE A 72 12.08 -5.31 -1.29
C ILE A 72 11.69 -3.84 -1.33
N ILE A 73 12.18 -3.12 -2.35
CA ILE A 73 11.76 -1.74 -2.61
C ILE A 73 10.66 -1.75 -3.67
N ALA A 74 9.52 -1.21 -3.29
CA ALA A 74 8.45 -0.86 -4.20
C ALA A 74 8.41 0.66 -4.39
N THR A 75 8.48 1.14 -5.62
CA THR A 75 8.24 2.56 -5.94
C THR A 75 7.26 2.69 -7.10
N LYS A 76 6.86 3.92 -7.42
CA LYS A 76 5.81 4.20 -8.40
C LYS A 76 6.23 5.31 -9.35
N GLY A 77 5.70 5.26 -10.56
CA GLY A 77 5.82 6.31 -11.57
C GLY A 77 4.52 6.51 -12.35
N GLY A 78 4.48 7.57 -13.16
CA GLY A 78 3.34 7.94 -14.00
C GLY A 78 2.74 9.31 -13.67
N ASN A 79 3.08 9.89 -12.51
CA ASN A 79 2.72 11.26 -12.16
C ASN A 79 3.92 12.18 -12.43
N GLU A 80 3.94 12.82 -13.60
CA GLU A 80 5.01 13.72 -14.03
C GLU A 80 4.88 15.07 -13.35
N TRP A 81 5.75 15.33 -12.37
CA TRP A 81 5.87 16.68 -11.80
C TRP A 81 6.53 17.66 -12.75
N ASN A 82 6.20 18.93 -12.58
CA ASN A 82 6.88 20.00 -13.28
C ASN A 82 8.24 20.35 -12.64
N VAL A 83 9.02 21.19 -13.33
CA VAL A 83 10.36 21.61 -12.87
C VAL A 83 10.29 22.39 -11.55
N THR A 84 9.23 23.18 -11.33
CA THR A 84 9.05 23.99 -10.11
C THR A 84 8.60 23.17 -8.90
N LYS A 85 8.21 21.89 -9.10
CA LYS A 85 7.81 20.97 -8.03
C LYS A 85 6.65 21.50 -7.20
N ASP A 86 5.64 22.04 -7.86
CA ASP A 86 4.39 22.53 -7.24
C ASP A 86 3.14 21.83 -7.79
N SER A 87 3.27 21.09 -8.88
CA SER A 87 2.19 20.39 -9.55
C SER A 87 2.69 19.18 -10.31
N TRP A 88 1.76 18.34 -10.76
CA TRP A 88 2.02 17.17 -11.58
C TRP A 88 0.88 16.94 -12.57
N LYS A 89 1.17 16.17 -13.62
CA LYS A 89 0.19 15.69 -14.60
C LYS A 89 0.30 14.18 -14.76
N TRP A 90 -0.79 13.55 -15.17
CA TRP A 90 -0.79 12.14 -15.53
C TRP A 90 -0.01 11.92 -16.84
N ASN A 91 0.99 11.03 -16.81
CA ASN A 91 1.78 10.66 -17.98
C ASN A 91 2.13 9.15 -17.94
N PRO A 92 1.32 8.30 -18.57
CA PRO A 92 1.55 6.85 -18.63
C PRO A 92 2.41 6.42 -19.84
N THR A 93 2.99 7.36 -20.61
CA THR A 93 3.71 7.03 -21.84
C THR A 93 4.96 6.22 -21.57
N LYS A 94 5.32 5.32 -22.49
CA LYS A 94 6.50 4.45 -22.37
C LYS A 94 7.78 5.25 -22.15
N ARG A 95 7.95 6.32 -22.93
CA ARG A 95 9.10 7.23 -22.81
C ARG A 95 9.24 7.76 -21.38
N TYR A 96 8.14 8.26 -20.79
CA TYR A 96 8.19 8.82 -19.45
C TYR A 96 8.42 7.75 -18.38
N ILE A 97 7.72 6.61 -18.44
CA ILE A 97 7.87 5.53 -17.45
C ILE A 97 9.33 5.03 -17.41
N LYS A 98 9.96 4.85 -18.57
CA LYS A 98 11.39 4.44 -18.68
C LYS A 98 12.38 5.51 -18.22
N GLU A 99 12.02 6.79 -18.30
CA GLU A 99 12.85 7.89 -17.77
C GLU A 99 12.69 8.00 -16.24
N ALA A 100 11.45 7.97 -15.76
CA ALA A 100 11.10 8.10 -14.35
C ALA A 100 11.77 7.02 -13.48
N VAL A 101 11.79 5.76 -13.94
CA VAL A 101 12.42 4.65 -13.21
C VAL A 101 13.92 4.85 -13.02
N LYS A 102 14.63 5.36 -14.04
CA LYS A 102 16.08 5.62 -13.97
C LYS A 102 16.40 6.73 -12.97
N ASN A 103 15.53 7.74 -12.92
CA ASN A 103 15.60 8.79 -11.91
C ASN A 103 15.32 8.24 -10.50
N SER A 104 14.35 7.34 -10.34
CA SER A 104 14.07 6.66 -9.07
C SER A 104 15.24 5.80 -8.59
N VAL A 105 15.83 4.98 -9.46
CA VAL A 105 17.00 4.13 -9.17
C VAL A 105 18.19 4.99 -8.68
N THR A 106 18.40 6.14 -9.32
CA THR A 106 19.43 7.11 -8.89
C THR A 106 19.16 7.65 -7.48
N ARG A 107 17.92 8.06 -7.17
CA ARG A 107 17.54 8.57 -5.85
C ARG A 107 17.61 7.49 -4.76
N LEU A 108 17.21 6.27 -5.11
CA LEU A 108 17.24 5.09 -4.26
C LEU A 108 18.64 4.51 -4.08
N GLN A 109 19.65 5.01 -4.79
CA GLN A 109 21.05 4.56 -4.70
C GLN A 109 21.20 3.04 -4.89
N THR A 110 20.50 2.51 -5.88
CA THR A 110 20.53 1.11 -6.30
C THR A 110 20.67 1.05 -7.81
N ASP A 111 20.67 -0.14 -8.38
CA ASP A 111 20.71 -0.47 -9.81
C ASP A 111 19.41 -1.14 -10.29
N TYR A 112 18.57 -1.63 -9.37
CA TYR A 112 17.26 -2.21 -9.70
C TYR A 112 16.18 -1.87 -8.67
N ILE A 113 14.91 -1.92 -9.10
CA ILE A 113 13.72 -1.87 -8.25
C ILE A 113 13.08 -3.25 -8.19
N ASP A 114 12.66 -3.71 -7.00
CA ASP A 114 12.02 -5.03 -6.89
C ASP A 114 10.61 -5.04 -7.49
N LEU A 115 9.82 -4.00 -7.19
CA LEU A 115 8.45 -3.85 -7.69
C LEU A 115 8.22 -2.40 -8.14
N TYR A 116 8.05 -2.18 -9.45
CA TYR A 116 7.74 -0.86 -9.98
C TYR A 116 6.26 -0.75 -10.34
N GLN A 117 5.57 0.25 -9.80
CA GLN A 117 4.12 0.33 -9.88
C GLN A 117 3.68 1.52 -10.74
N LEU A 118 2.69 1.32 -11.60
CA LEU A 118 1.99 2.45 -12.21
C LEU A 118 1.17 3.17 -11.13
N HIS A 119 1.41 4.47 -10.93
CA HIS A 119 0.82 5.27 -9.85
C HIS A 119 -0.59 5.79 -10.18
N GLY A 120 -1.47 4.90 -10.62
CA GLY A 120 -2.82 5.22 -11.06
C GLY A 120 -3.26 4.34 -12.21
N GLY A 121 -3.66 4.98 -13.31
CA GLY A 121 -4.16 4.33 -14.52
C GLY A 121 -5.56 4.83 -14.90
N THR A 122 -5.79 4.95 -16.21
CA THR A 122 -7.09 5.27 -16.81
C THR A 122 -7.34 4.35 -18.01
N THR A 123 -8.61 4.12 -18.35
CA THR A 123 -8.97 3.33 -19.54
C THR A 123 -8.70 4.08 -20.86
N SER A 124 -8.39 5.37 -20.80
CA SER A 124 -7.95 6.18 -21.95
C SER A 124 -6.43 6.17 -22.13
N ASP A 125 -5.68 5.51 -21.26
CA ASP A 125 -4.23 5.39 -21.38
C ASP A 125 -3.88 4.54 -22.62
N PRO A 126 -2.71 4.75 -23.23
CA PRO A 126 -2.15 3.80 -24.19
C PRO A 126 -1.65 2.55 -23.45
N ILE A 127 -2.59 1.74 -22.90
CA ILE A 127 -2.30 0.64 -21.97
C ILE A 127 -1.25 -0.32 -22.53
N ASP A 128 -1.35 -0.69 -23.80
CA ASP A 128 -0.39 -1.61 -24.44
C ASP A 128 1.03 -1.01 -24.49
N GLU A 129 1.16 0.29 -24.79
CA GLU A 129 2.44 1.01 -24.74
C GLU A 129 2.99 1.09 -23.30
N THR A 130 2.11 1.36 -22.33
CA THR A 130 2.50 1.40 -20.92
C THR A 130 2.99 0.03 -20.43
N ILE A 131 2.30 -1.05 -20.80
CA ILE A 131 2.72 -2.43 -20.49
C ILE A 131 4.07 -2.73 -21.14
N GLU A 132 4.24 -2.41 -22.42
CA GLU A 132 5.51 -2.60 -23.14
C GLU A 132 6.68 -1.89 -22.44
N ALA A 133 6.43 -0.70 -21.86
CA ALA A 133 7.43 0.01 -21.07
C ALA A 133 7.90 -0.81 -19.85
N PHE A 134 6.99 -1.42 -19.10
CA PHE A 134 7.33 -2.24 -17.94
C PHE A 134 8.03 -3.54 -18.35
N GLU A 135 7.58 -4.19 -19.42
CA GLU A 135 8.22 -5.42 -19.94
C GLU A 135 9.66 -5.16 -20.40
N GLU A 136 9.91 -4.06 -21.12
CA GLU A 136 11.27 -3.66 -21.49
C GLU A 136 12.14 -3.36 -20.27
N LEU A 137 11.59 -2.71 -19.24
CA LEU A 137 12.33 -2.44 -18.00
C LEU A 137 12.70 -3.71 -17.24
N ILE A 138 11.87 -4.76 -17.31
CA ILE A 138 12.24 -6.10 -16.81
C ILE A 138 13.39 -6.66 -17.65
N SER A 139 13.25 -6.66 -18.98
CA SER A 139 14.28 -7.20 -19.88
C SER A 139 15.62 -6.48 -19.74
N GLU A 140 15.60 -5.18 -19.46
CA GLU A 140 16.80 -4.35 -19.25
C GLU A 140 17.37 -4.48 -17.82
N GLY A 141 16.67 -5.14 -16.89
CA GLY A 141 17.11 -5.34 -15.51
C GLY A 141 16.90 -4.15 -14.57
N TRP A 142 16.23 -3.08 -15.01
CA TRP A 142 15.92 -1.92 -14.16
C TRP A 142 14.91 -2.25 -13.08
N ILE A 143 13.99 -3.18 -13.36
CA ILE A 143 12.96 -3.63 -12.42
C ILE A 143 12.89 -5.17 -12.44
N ARG A 144 12.51 -5.79 -11.32
CA ARG A 144 12.31 -7.24 -11.27
C ARG A 144 10.88 -7.64 -11.62
N TYR A 145 9.90 -6.86 -11.15
CA TYR A 145 8.48 -7.05 -11.37
C TYR A 145 7.77 -5.70 -11.45
N TYR A 146 6.54 -5.71 -11.95
CA TYR A 146 5.67 -4.54 -11.95
C TYR A 146 4.26 -4.82 -11.42
N GLY A 147 3.58 -3.75 -11.05
CA GLY A 147 2.21 -3.76 -10.57
C GLY A 147 1.52 -2.44 -10.87
N ILE A 148 0.32 -2.24 -10.32
CA ILE A 148 -0.39 -0.96 -10.41
C ILE A 148 -0.90 -0.55 -9.03
N SER A 149 -1.01 0.76 -8.79
CA SER A 149 -1.70 1.33 -7.63
C SER A 149 -3.01 1.94 -8.08
N SER A 150 -4.07 1.12 -8.12
CA SER A 150 -5.38 1.51 -8.64
C SER A 150 -6.51 1.03 -7.73
N ILE A 151 -7.58 1.82 -7.68
CA ILE A 151 -8.88 1.45 -7.10
C ILE A 151 -9.99 1.41 -8.17
N ARG A 152 -9.61 1.52 -9.45
CA ARG A 152 -10.54 1.57 -10.59
C ARG A 152 -10.64 0.17 -11.19
N GLN A 153 -11.80 -0.46 -11.07
CA GLN A 153 -11.98 -1.86 -11.48
C GLN A 153 -11.74 -2.04 -12.99
N ASN A 154 -12.21 -1.11 -13.82
CA ASN A 154 -11.99 -1.16 -15.27
C ASN A 154 -10.50 -1.16 -15.65
N VAL A 155 -9.68 -0.33 -15.01
CA VAL A 155 -8.22 -0.32 -15.20
C VAL A 155 -7.62 -1.63 -14.72
N ILE A 156 -8.04 -2.13 -13.55
CA ILE A 156 -7.52 -3.38 -13.01
C ILE A 156 -7.83 -4.55 -13.97
N LYS A 157 -9.05 -4.63 -14.50
CA LYS A 157 -9.45 -5.65 -15.47
C LYS A 157 -8.56 -5.66 -16.72
N GLU A 158 -8.29 -4.48 -17.29
CA GLU A 158 -7.40 -4.35 -18.46
C GLU A 158 -5.98 -4.88 -18.16
N TYR A 159 -5.40 -4.50 -17.02
CA TYR A 159 -4.05 -4.96 -16.66
C TYR A 159 -4.01 -6.44 -16.28
N VAL A 160 -5.03 -6.96 -15.61
CA VAL A 160 -5.14 -8.41 -15.33
C VAL A 160 -5.20 -9.20 -16.64
N GLN A 161 -5.93 -8.70 -17.64
CA GLN A 161 -6.10 -9.41 -18.91
C GLN A 161 -4.88 -9.32 -19.84
N LYS A 162 -4.21 -8.16 -19.87
CA LYS A 162 -3.22 -7.83 -20.92
C LYS A 162 -1.77 -7.85 -20.47
N SER A 163 -1.51 -7.93 -19.16
CA SER A 163 -0.17 -7.71 -18.61
C SER A 163 0.25 -8.81 -17.63
N ASN A 164 1.51 -8.78 -17.22
CA ASN A 164 2.12 -9.66 -16.23
C ASN A 164 2.25 -8.99 -14.85
N ILE A 165 1.32 -8.11 -14.48
CA ILE A 165 1.34 -7.49 -13.15
C ILE A 165 1.32 -8.56 -12.05
N VAL A 166 2.14 -8.40 -11.02
CA VAL A 166 2.17 -9.33 -9.87
C VAL A 166 1.40 -8.80 -8.66
N SER A 167 1.06 -7.52 -8.68
CA SER A 167 0.36 -6.87 -7.57
C SER A 167 -0.54 -5.71 -7.98
N VAL A 168 -1.58 -5.50 -7.19
CA VAL A 168 -2.40 -4.28 -7.18
C VAL A 168 -2.37 -3.65 -5.78
N MET A 169 -1.90 -2.41 -5.67
CA MET A 169 -2.04 -1.64 -4.44
C MET A 169 -3.43 -1.00 -4.37
N MET A 170 -4.18 -1.31 -3.31
CA MET A 170 -5.55 -0.84 -3.11
C MET A 170 -5.73 -0.23 -1.71
N GLN A 171 -6.64 0.75 -1.60
CA GLN A 171 -7.12 1.17 -0.29
C GLN A 171 -8.01 0.07 0.28
N TYR A 172 -7.67 -0.46 1.45
CA TYR A 172 -8.41 -1.55 2.07
C TYR A 172 -8.33 -1.45 3.59
N SER A 173 -9.47 -1.48 4.28
CA SER A 173 -9.59 -1.42 5.74
C SER A 173 -10.97 -1.89 6.19
N LEU A 174 -11.20 -2.01 7.51
CA LEU A 174 -12.55 -2.24 8.06
C LEU A 174 -13.59 -1.19 7.63
N LEU A 175 -13.16 0.01 7.23
CA LEU A 175 -14.04 1.10 6.79
C LEU A 175 -14.10 1.23 5.25
N ASP A 176 -13.30 0.46 4.51
CA ASP A 176 -13.24 0.47 3.06
C ASP A 176 -13.04 -0.95 2.54
N VAL A 177 -14.15 -1.62 2.27
CA VAL A 177 -14.22 -3.01 1.82
C VAL A 177 -14.60 -3.12 0.34
N ARG A 178 -14.66 -1.99 -0.38
CA ARG A 178 -14.92 -1.94 -1.83
C ARG A 178 -14.04 -2.88 -2.66
N PRO A 179 -12.75 -3.12 -2.33
CA PRO A 179 -11.94 -4.06 -3.08
C PRO A 179 -12.45 -5.51 -3.10
N GLU A 180 -13.28 -5.90 -2.13
CA GLU A 180 -13.66 -7.30 -1.91
C GLU A 180 -14.87 -7.75 -2.74
N GLU A 181 -15.57 -6.84 -3.40
CA GLU A 181 -16.77 -7.16 -4.19
C GLU A 181 -16.46 -8.09 -5.38
N GLU A 182 -15.46 -7.73 -6.19
CA GLU A 182 -15.15 -8.42 -7.46
C GLU A 182 -13.64 -8.49 -7.69
N VAL A 183 -12.91 -7.45 -7.29
CA VAL A 183 -11.48 -7.32 -7.61
C VAL A 183 -10.66 -8.40 -6.92
N PHE A 184 -10.92 -8.71 -5.65
CA PHE A 184 -10.12 -9.69 -4.93
C PHE A 184 -10.20 -11.10 -5.54
N ASP A 185 -11.38 -11.54 -5.94
CA ASP A 185 -11.57 -12.84 -6.59
C ASP A 185 -10.88 -12.85 -7.96
N LEU A 186 -11.09 -11.81 -8.78
CA LEU A 186 -10.40 -11.65 -10.07
C LEU A 186 -8.86 -11.72 -9.92
N LEU A 187 -8.31 -11.02 -8.93
CA LEU A 187 -6.86 -11.02 -8.69
C LEU A 187 -6.38 -12.40 -8.21
N ALA A 188 -7.13 -13.06 -7.33
CA ALA A 188 -6.80 -14.39 -6.82
C ALA A 188 -6.80 -15.45 -7.93
N GLU A 189 -7.79 -15.44 -8.82
CA GLU A 189 -7.88 -16.34 -9.98
C GLU A 189 -6.68 -16.20 -10.93
N ASN A 190 -6.07 -15.01 -11.00
CA ASN A 190 -4.93 -14.70 -11.86
C ASN A 190 -3.57 -14.76 -11.12
N ASN A 191 -3.53 -15.25 -9.87
CA ASN A 191 -2.33 -15.25 -9.03
C ASN A 191 -1.68 -13.87 -8.91
N ILE A 192 -2.50 -12.84 -8.71
CA ILE A 192 -2.09 -11.46 -8.45
C ILE A 192 -2.48 -11.13 -7.02
N ASN A 193 -1.58 -10.49 -6.27
CA ASN A 193 -1.86 -10.16 -4.88
C ASN A 193 -2.13 -8.67 -4.64
N VAL A 194 -2.78 -8.40 -3.53
CA VAL A 194 -3.10 -7.06 -3.07
C VAL A 194 -2.02 -6.58 -2.10
N ILE A 195 -1.61 -5.32 -2.28
CA ILE A 195 -0.86 -4.56 -1.27
C ILE A 195 -1.83 -3.55 -0.66
N ALA A 196 -2.18 -3.74 0.61
CA ALA A 196 -3.22 -2.94 1.26
C ALA A 196 -2.64 -1.63 1.83
N ARG A 197 -3.07 -0.50 1.28
CA ARG A 197 -2.77 0.84 1.83
C ARG A 197 -3.92 1.41 2.64
N GLY A 198 -3.60 2.32 3.55
CA GLY A 198 -4.58 2.97 4.42
C GLY A 198 -5.34 2.04 5.39
N PRO A 199 -4.73 0.97 5.93
CA PRO A 199 -5.42 -0.04 6.73
C PRO A 199 -6.06 0.52 8.01
N VAL A 200 -5.53 1.63 8.52
CA VAL A 200 -6.01 2.31 9.74
C VAL A 200 -6.89 3.53 9.44
N ALA A 201 -7.30 3.73 8.18
CA ALA A 201 -8.19 4.80 7.75
C ALA A 201 -7.81 6.19 8.29
N LYS A 202 -6.57 6.64 8.04
CA LYS A 202 -6.01 7.93 8.53
C LYS A 202 -6.02 8.10 10.07
N GLY A 203 -6.07 6.99 10.81
CA GLY A 203 -6.07 6.96 12.27
C GLY A 203 -7.46 6.76 12.90
N LEU A 204 -8.52 6.67 12.09
CA LEU A 204 -9.88 6.38 12.57
C LEU A 204 -9.98 4.99 13.23
N LEU A 205 -9.11 4.05 12.84
CA LEU A 205 -9.04 2.71 13.43
C LEU A 205 -7.85 2.59 14.39
N THR A 206 -7.70 3.55 15.30
CA THR A 206 -6.66 3.56 16.35
C THR A 206 -7.24 4.07 17.66
N ASP A 207 -6.53 3.93 18.79
CA ASP A 207 -7.03 4.44 20.08
C ASP A 207 -7.23 5.96 20.13
N ASN A 208 -6.60 6.70 19.20
CA ASN A 208 -6.74 8.15 19.06
C ASN A 208 -7.87 8.57 18.12
N TYR A 209 -8.80 7.65 17.81
CA TYR A 209 -9.87 7.90 16.82
C TYR A 209 -10.74 9.12 17.17
N LEU A 210 -10.97 9.42 18.45
CA LEU A 210 -11.73 10.59 18.89
C LEU A 210 -11.14 11.90 18.34
N ASN A 211 -9.81 12.05 18.38
CA ASN A 211 -9.12 13.23 17.84
C ASN A 211 -9.21 13.31 16.30
N LYS A 212 -9.60 12.22 15.62
CA LYS A 212 -9.78 12.18 14.17
C LYS A 212 -11.21 12.50 13.73
N PHE A 213 -12.16 12.54 14.66
CA PHE A 213 -13.53 12.99 14.39
C PHE A 213 -13.68 14.51 14.37
N GLU A 214 -12.71 15.23 14.94
CA GLU A 214 -12.64 16.68 14.83
C GLU A 214 -12.34 17.08 13.37
N GLY A 215 -13.27 17.79 12.73
CA GLY A 215 -13.10 18.34 11.39
C GLY A 215 -13.43 17.39 10.22
N ILE A 216 -14.10 16.26 10.46
CA ILE A 216 -14.64 15.42 9.38
C ILE A 216 -16.17 15.32 9.46
N GLU A 217 -16.83 15.36 8.30
CA GLU A 217 -18.28 15.16 8.15
C GLU A 217 -18.66 13.67 8.02
N GLY A 218 -17.67 12.82 7.74
CA GLY A 218 -17.84 11.40 7.50
C GLY A 218 -16.60 10.78 6.84
N TYR A 219 -16.71 9.51 6.48
CA TYR A 219 -15.67 8.77 5.77
C TYR A 219 -16.32 7.82 4.77
N LEU A 220 -16.07 8.02 3.47
CA LEU A 220 -16.73 7.27 2.39
C LEU A 220 -18.27 7.33 2.52
N ASN A 221 -18.93 6.19 2.69
CA ASN A 221 -20.37 6.07 2.84
C ASN A 221 -20.86 6.08 4.31
N TYR A 222 -19.98 6.41 5.25
CA TYR A 222 -20.34 6.65 6.64
C TYR A 222 -20.53 8.15 6.87
N SER A 223 -21.71 8.53 7.36
CA SER A 223 -21.85 9.83 8.05
C SER A 223 -21.02 9.84 9.33
N LYS A 224 -20.74 11.02 9.89
CA LYS A 224 -20.01 11.16 11.16
C LYS A 224 -20.59 10.29 12.27
N THR A 225 -21.90 10.35 12.52
CA THR A 225 -22.57 9.57 13.57
C THR A 225 -22.43 8.07 13.37
N GLU A 226 -22.58 7.59 12.13
CA GLU A 226 -22.41 6.17 11.83
C GLU A 226 -20.95 5.72 12.01
N LEU A 227 -20.00 6.59 11.67
CA LEU A 227 -18.58 6.34 11.85
C LEU A 227 -18.20 6.26 13.33
N GLU A 228 -18.74 7.15 14.18
CA GLU A 228 -18.56 7.11 15.64
C GLU A 228 -19.11 5.81 16.23
N ASN A 229 -20.31 5.40 15.81
CA ASN A 229 -20.95 4.17 16.27
C ASN A 229 -20.14 2.93 15.86
N VAL A 230 -19.81 2.80 14.57
CA VAL A 230 -19.09 1.62 14.06
C VAL A 230 -17.69 1.51 14.64
N VAL A 231 -16.95 2.62 14.80
CA VAL A 231 -15.61 2.59 15.39
C VAL A 231 -15.67 2.22 16.88
N THR A 232 -16.69 2.70 17.60
CA THR A 232 -16.91 2.34 19.00
C THR A 232 -17.24 0.86 19.15
N GLU A 233 -18.12 0.32 18.29
CA GLU A 233 -18.47 -1.10 18.28
C GLU A 233 -17.27 -1.99 17.93
N LEU A 234 -16.50 -1.62 16.89
CA LEU A 234 -15.26 -2.31 16.52
C LEU A 234 -14.24 -2.30 17.66
N LYS A 235 -14.14 -1.19 18.41
CA LYS A 235 -13.24 -1.10 19.56
C LYS A 235 -13.69 -2.03 20.70
N GLN A 236 -14.99 -2.07 20.99
CA GLN A 236 -15.54 -2.98 21.99
C GLN A 236 -15.31 -4.44 21.60
N TRP A 237 -15.55 -4.78 20.33
CA TRP A 237 -15.26 -6.10 19.78
C TRP A 237 -13.76 -6.43 19.88
N ALA A 238 -12.88 -5.50 19.49
CA ALA A 238 -11.43 -5.72 19.58
C ALA A 238 -11.03 -6.10 21.02
N HIS A 239 -11.51 -5.32 21.99
CA HIS A 239 -11.18 -5.51 23.40
C HIS A 239 -11.72 -6.84 23.96
N SER A 240 -12.92 -7.28 23.56
CA SER A 240 -13.47 -8.56 24.02
C SER A 240 -12.68 -9.78 23.53
N TYR A 241 -11.96 -9.63 22.42
CA TYR A 241 -11.08 -10.66 21.85
C TYR A 241 -9.58 -10.42 22.12
N GLY A 242 -9.23 -9.42 22.93
CA GLY A 242 -7.86 -9.12 23.33
C GLY A 242 -7.00 -8.41 22.28
N TYR A 243 -7.63 -7.74 21.32
CA TYR A 243 -6.99 -6.86 20.33
C TYR A 243 -7.12 -5.39 20.76
N THR A 244 -6.12 -4.58 20.45
CA THR A 244 -6.34 -3.13 20.28
C THR A 244 -7.08 -2.86 18.97
N LEU A 245 -7.75 -1.71 18.84
CA LEU A 245 -8.42 -1.34 17.59
C LEU A 245 -7.43 -1.26 16.40
N HIS A 246 -6.20 -0.83 16.68
CA HIS A 246 -5.12 -0.78 15.69
C HIS A 246 -4.73 -2.18 15.19
N GLU A 247 -4.52 -3.13 16.10
CA GLU A 247 -4.19 -4.51 15.74
C GLU A 247 -5.34 -5.16 14.95
N LEU A 248 -6.58 -4.95 15.39
CA LEU A 248 -7.76 -5.44 14.67
C LEU A 248 -7.77 -4.94 13.22
N ALA A 249 -7.48 -3.66 12.99
CA ALA A 249 -7.47 -3.08 11.65
C ALA A 249 -6.43 -3.72 10.72
N LEU A 250 -5.21 -3.98 11.24
CA LEU A 250 -4.16 -4.64 10.47
C LEU A 250 -4.47 -6.12 10.23
N HIS A 251 -4.94 -6.84 11.27
CA HIS A 251 -5.30 -8.25 11.17
C HIS A 251 -6.50 -8.51 10.27
N TYR A 252 -7.47 -7.61 10.24
CA TYR A 252 -8.59 -7.69 9.30
C TYR A 252 -8.10 -7.69 7.85
N CYS A 253 -7.17 -6.78 7.51
CA CYS A 253 -6.60 -6.72 6.18
C CYS A 253 -5.82 -8.01 5.85
N LEU A 254 -5.02 -8.51 6.80
CA LEU A 254 -4.22 -9.73 6.65
C LEU A 254 -5.03 -11.02 6.63
N GLY A 255 -6.25 -11.00 7.17
CA GLY A 255 -7.19 -12.12 7.17
C GLY A 255 -7.66 -12.50 5.77
N ASN A 256 -7.56 -11.57 4.81
CA ASN A 256 -7.85 -11.87 3.42
C ASN A 256 -6.62 -12.46 2.71
N LYS A 257 -6.76 -13.67 2.14
CA LYS A 257 -5.66 -14.40 1.48
C LYS A 257 -5.12 -13.69 0.24
N ALA A 258 -5.90 -12.82 -0.39
CA ALA A 258 -5.44 -12.01 -1.51
C ALA A 258 -4.35 -11.00 -1.10
N VAL A 259 -4.28 -10.63 0.18
CA VAL A 259 -3.36 -9.61 0.69
C VAL A 259 -2.00 -10.21 1.06
N SER A 260 -0.94 -9.77 0.38
CA SER A 260 0.44 -10.17 0.68
C SER A 260 1.10 -9.29 1.74
N SER A 261 0.84 -7.98 1.71
CA SER A 261 1.38 -7.04 2.68
C SER A 261 0.42 -5.89 2.94
N VAL A 262 0.38 -5.45 4.19
CA VAL A 262 -0.34 -4.26 4.64
C VAL A 262 0.70 -3.19 4.95
N ILE A 263 0.54 -2.00 4.39
CA ILE A 263 1.50 -0.89 4.52
C ILE A 263 0.89 0.26 5.34
N PRO A 264 0.82 0.14 6.68
CA PRO A 264 0.41 1.26 7.51
C PRO A 264 1.41 2.42 7.38
N GLY A 265 0.89 3.65 7.36
CA GLY A 265 1.71 4.84 7.48
C GLY A 265 2.34 4.92 8.86
N CYS A 266 3.54 5.48 8.93
CA CYS A 266 4.28 5.68 10.18
C CYS A 266 5.12 6.96 10.07
N SER A 267 4.91 7.88 11.02
CA SER A 267 5.69 9.11 11.15
C SER A 267 6.39 9.24 12.50
N THR A 268 6.25 8.26 13.40
CA THR A 268 6.88 8.25 14.73
C THR A 268 7.30 6.85 15.14
N MET A 269 8.31 6.74 16.01
CA MET A 269 8.73 5.46 16.57
C MET A 269 7.63 4.71 17.34
N LYS A 270 6.70 5.44 17.98
CA LYS A 270 5.55 4.84 18.67
C LYS A 270 4.63 4.11 17.69
N GLN A 271 4.36 4.71 16.54
CA GLN A 271 3.54 4.09 15.49
C GLN A 271 4.25 2.87 14.88
N LEU A 272 5.55 2.96 14.61
CA LEU A 272 6.32 1.80 14.12
C LEU A 272 6.21 0.64 15.09
N THR A 273 6.41 0.91 16.38
CA THR A 273 6.34 -0.11 17.44
C THR A 273 4.95 -0.75 17.50
N ALA A 274 3.88 0.03 17.36
CA ALA A 274 2.51 -0.47 17.31
C ALA A 274 2.27 -1.36 16.07
N ASN A 275 2.67 -0.89 14.88
CA ASN A 275 2.55 -1.63 13.62
C ASN A 275 3.27 -2.99 13.71
N VAL A 276 4.50 -3.00 14.23
CA VAL A 276 5.32 -4.22 14.37
C VAL A 276 4.76 -5.14 15.45
N SER A 277 4.29 -4.60 16.58
CA SER A 277 3.81 -5.43 17.69
C SER A 277 2.56 -6.22 17.34
N CYS A 278 1.78 -5.78 16.35
CA CYS A 278 0.58 -6.47 15.90
C CYS A 278 0.84 -7.93 15.49
N ILE A 279 2.06 -8.26 15.04
CA ILE A 279 2.42 -9.62 14.60
C ILE A 279 2.46 -10.63 15.75
N LYS A 280 2.51 -10.16 17.01
CA LYS A 280 2.46 -11.03 18.19
C LYS A 280 1.05 -11.54 18.45
N GLN A 281 0.05 -10.84 17.93
CA GLN A 281 -1.34 -11.20 18.08
C GLN A 281 -1.72 -12.28 17.06
N ARG A 282 -2.59 -13.20 17.46
CA ARG A 282 -3.07 -14.27 16.56
C ARG A 282 -3.87 -13.70 15.38
N SER A 283 -3.87 -14.43 14.27
CA SER A 283 -4.75 -14.13 13.15
C SER A 283 -6.23 -14.26 13.53
N LEU A 284 -7.08 -13.49 12.86
CA LEU A 284 -8.53 -13.62 12.94
C LEU A 284 -8.98 -14.95 12.30
N THR A 285 -9.92 -15.61 12.95
CA THR A 285 -10.60 -16.79 12.43
C THR A 285 -11.65 -16.41 11.40
N SER A 286 -12.11 -17.37 10.59
CA SER A 286 -13.19 -17.13 9.63
C SER A 286 -14.50 -16.71 10.31
N ILE A 287 -14.79 -17.20 11.52
CA ILE A 287 -15.98 -16.83 12.29
C ILE A 287 -15.89 -15.35 12.71
N GLU A 288 -14.74 -14.93 13.22
CA GLU A 288 -14.52 -13.53 13.63
C GLU A 288 -14.58 -12.56 12.44
N LEU A 289 -14.05 -12.96 11.27
CA LEU A 289 -14.21 -12.18 10.05
C LEU A 289 -15.69 -12.01 9.66
N ILE A 290 -16.50 -13.06 9.81
CA ILE A 290 -17.96 -13.01 9.56
C ILE A 290 -18.68 -12.13 10.61
N GLU A 291 -18.22 -12.11 11.87
CA GLU A 291 -18.76 -11.21 12.88
C GLU A 291 -18.48 -9.74 12.55
N LEU A 292 -17.22 -9.43 12.22
CA LEU A 292 -16.81 -8.07 11.84
C LEU A 292 -17.59 -7.55 10.63
N ARG A 293 -17.92 -8.43 9.67
CA ARG A 293 -18.78 -8.11 8.52
C ARG A 293 -20.17 -7.63 8.89
N LYS A 294 -20.70 -8.05 10.04
CA LYS A 294 -22.02 -7.61 10.52
C LYS A 294 -21.98 -6.22 11.14
N ILE A 295 -20.81 -5.81 11.64
CA ILE A 295 -20.57 -4.50 12.26
C ILE A 295 -20.36 -3.43 11.18
N ILE A 296 -19.58 -3.76 10.14
CA ILE A 296 -19.18 -2.79 9.11
C ILE A 296 -20.21 -2.69 7.98
N LYS A 297 -20.35 -1.49 7.41
CA LYS A 297 -21.09 -1.30 6.16
C LYS A 297 -20.31 -1.87 4.99
N THR A 298 -21.04 -2.57 4.11
CA THR A 298 -20.53 -2.86 2.77
C THR A 298 -20.55 -1.57 1.94
N ASN A 299 -19.49 -1.36 1.15
CA ASN A 299 -19.43 -0.28 0.18
C ASN A 299 -18.90 -0.80 -1.16
N TYR A 300 -19.25 -0.09 -2.23
CA TYR A 300 -18.92 -0.46 -3.61
C TYR A 300 -18.28 0.69 -4.36
N TYR A 301 -17.49 0.39 -5.39
CA TYR A 301 -17.06 1.41 -6.34
C TYR A 301 -18.26 1.79 -7.23
N THR A 302 -18.68 3.07 -7.19
CA THR A 302 -19.79 3.60 -8.01
C THR A 302 -19.31 4.23 -9.31
N SER A 303 -18.00 4.33 -9.52
CA SER A 303 -17.38 4.91 -10.72
C SER A 303 -16.23 4.02 -11.17
N HIS A 304 -15.96 4.00 -12.47
CA HIS A 304 -14.86 3.23 -13.08
C HIS A 304 -14.92 1.71 -12.78
N ARG A 305 -16.13 1.12 -12.82
CA ARG A 305 -16.37 -0.33 -12.74
C ARG A 305 -15.95 -1.06 -14.01
#